data_AF-A0A8T3RK03-F1
#
_entry.id   AF-A0A8T3RK03-F1
#
_cell.length_a   1.000
_cell.length_b   1.000
_cell.length_c   1.000
_cell.angle_alpha   90.00
_cell.angle_beta   90.00
_cell.angle_gamma   90.00
#
_symmetry.space_group_name_H-M   'P 1'
#
loop_
_entity.id
_entity.type
_entity.pdbx_description
1 polymer ?
#
loop_
_entity_poly.entity_id
_entity_poly.type
_entity_poly.pdbx_seq_one_letter_code
_entity_poly.pdbx_strand_id
1 'polypeptide(L)' 'MRNAANEVEIASVLRHHYGDGDLYLPEGTPESVVHTAIAMGYLSKDGYLTRKGRDLLAQHEF' A
#
# COMPACT_ATOMS: atom_id res chain seq x y z
N MET A 1 4.11 10.00 19.52
CA MET A 1 3.25 8.96 18.92
C MET A 1 3.58 8.93 17.43
N ARG A 2 4.06 7.81 16.88
CA ARG A 2 4.22 7.66 15.42
C ARG A 2 2.83 7.73 14.80
N ASN A 3 2.57 8.73 13.94
CA ASN A 3 1.31 8.80 13.19
C ASN A 3 1.18 7.52 12.37
N ALA A 4 0.05 6.82 12.52
CA ALA A 4 -0.31 5.74 11.60
C ALA A 4 -0.49 6.36 10.21
N ALA A 5 -0.02 5.65 9.17
CA ALA A 5 -0.14 6.14 7.81
C ALA A 5 -1.62 6.32 7.44
N ASN A 6 -1.96 7.43 6.82
CA ASN A 6 -3.30 7.66 6.30
C ASN A 6 -3.51 6.96 4.94
N GLU A 7 -4.75 6.87 4.46
CA GLU A 7 -5.08 6.13 3.25
C GLU A 7 -4.43 6.71 1.98
N VAL A 8 -4.17 8.02 1.93
CA VAL A 8 -3.46 8.67 0.81
C VAL A 8 -1.99 8.27 0.78
N GLU A 9 -1.32 8.24 1.95
CA GLU A 9 0.06 7.75 2.08
C GLU A 9 0.17 6.27 1.71
N ILE A 10 -0.82 5.46 2.11
CA ILE A 10 -0.88 4.05 1.75
C ILE A 10 -1.04 3.91 0.23
N ALA A 11 -2.00 4.59 -0.38
CA ALA A 11 -2.25 4.49 -1.81
C ALA A 11 -1.06 4.96 -2.67
N SER A 12 -0.33 6.00 -2.20
CA SER A 12 0.94 6.44 -2.78
C SER A 12 1.99 5.32 -2.82
N VAL A 13 2.00 4.41 -1.85
CA VAL A 13 2.87 3.22 -1.86
C VAL A 13 2.28 2.16 -2.80
N LEU A 14 0.98 1.90 -2.70
CA LEU A 14 0.29 0.86 -3.49
C LEU A 14 0.36 1.08 -5.02
N ARG A 15 0.50 2.33 -5.49
CA ARG A 15 0.65 2.61 -6.93
C ARG A 15 1.90 1.99 -7.54
N HIS A 16 2.91 1.67 -6.73
CA HIS A 16 4.14 1.03 -7.18
C HIS A 16 3.97 -0.49 -7.22
N HIS A 17 3.02 -0.97 -8.03
CA HIS A 17 2.78 -2.39 -8.23
C HIS A 17 3.01 -2.79 -9.69
N TYR A 18 3.43 -4.03 -9.90
CA TYR A 18 3.44 -4.66 -11.20
C TYR A 18 2.04 -5.16 -11.57
N GLY A 19 1.77 -5.38 -12.85
CA GLY A 19 0.43 -5.74 -13.36
C GLY A 19 -0.15 -7.06 -12.82
N ASP A 20 0.68 -7.91 -12.19
CA ASP A 20 0.29 -9.13 -11.46
C ASP A 20 -0.11 -8.86 -9.99
N GLY A 21 0.06 -7.63 -9.51
CA GLY A 21 -0.28 -7.19 -8.16
C GLY A 21 0.87 -7.31 -7.16
N ASP A 22 2.08 -7.69 -7.58
CA ASP A 22 3.27 -7.65 -6.73
C ASP A 22 3.68 -6.20 -6.47
N LEU A 23 3.87 -5.83 -5.20
CA LEU A 23 4.32 -4.49 -4.86
C LEU A 23 5.84 -4.38 -4.98
N TYR A 24 6.30 -3.37 -5.70
CA TYR A 24 7.67 -2.90 -5.60
C TYR A 24 7.71 -1.72 -4.63
N LEU A 25 8.54 -1.80 -3.59
CA LEU A 25 8.74 -0.70 -2.66
C LEU A 25 9.90 0.18 -3.15
N PRO A 26 9.66 1.44 -3.57
CA PRO A 26 10.74 2.36 -3.87
C PRO A 26 11.67 2.53 -2.67
N GLU A 27 12.95 2.76 -2.95
CA GLU A 27 13.94 3.08 -1.94
C GLU A 27 13.48 4.31 -1.11
N GLY A 28 13.54 4.21 0.22
CA GLY A 28 13.06 5.24 1.13
C GLY A 28 11.59 5.16 1.51
N THR A 29 10.84 4.16 1.02
CA THR A 29 9.46 3.91 1.51
C THR A 29 9.48 3.61 3.00
N PRO A 30 8.74 4.34 3.85
CA PRO A 30 8.75 4.07 5.28
C PRO A 30 8.12 2.71 5.59
N GLU A 31 8.86 1.84 6.27
CA GLU A 31 8.35 0.52 6.69
C GLU A 31 7.05 0.61 7.50
N SER A 32 6.85 1.70 8.25
CA SER A 32 5.62 1.92 9.00
C SER A 32 4.38 2.03 8.11
N VAL A 33 4.52 2.56 6.89
CA VAL A 33 3.40 2.65 5.92
C VAL A 33 3.06 1.26 5.41
N VAL A 34 4.07 0.44 5.09
CA VAL A 34 3.89 -0.94 4.64
C VAL A 34 3.24 -1.79 5.72
N HIS A 35 3.73 -1.73 6.97
CA HIS A 35 3.12 -2.42 8.09
C HIS A 35 1.67 -1.99 8.34
N THR A 36 1.38 -0.69 8.19
CA THR A 36 0.00 -0.18 8.31
C THR A 36 -0.89 -0.72 7.18
N ALA A 37 -0.40 -0.73 5.94
CA ALA A 37 -1.12 -1.27 4.79
C ALA A 37 -1.43 -2.77 4.94
N ILE A 38 -0.50 -3.56 5.48
CA ILE A 38 -0.72 -4.97 5.81
C ILE A 38 -1.75 -5.11 6.94
N ALA A 39 -1.58 -4.36 8.03
CA ALA A 39 -2.50 -4.41 9.17
C ALA A 39 -3.94 -4.00 8.80
N MET A 40 -4.10 -3.08 7.86
CA MET A 40 -5.39 -2.64 7.33
C MET A 40 -5.94 -3.51 6.19
N GLY A 41 -5.19 -4.53 5.76
CA GLY A 41 -5.60 -5.50 4.74
C GLY A 41 -5.53 -4.99 3.30
N TYR A 42 -4.81 -3.91 3.03
CA TYR A 42 -4.55 -3.41 1.67
C TYR A 42 -3.46 -4.24 0.95
N LEU A 43 -2.54 -4.81 1.73
CA LEU A 43 -1.51 -5.76 1.27
C LEU A 43 -1.62 -7.10 1.99
N SER A 44 -1.22 -8.18 1.32
CA SER A 44 -0.90 -9.44 1.98
C SER A 44 0.43 -9.32 2.75
N LYS A 45 0.70 -10.28 3.65
CA LYS A 45 1.97 -10.34 4.38
C LYS A 45 3.18 -10.53 3.45
N ASP A 46 2.94 -11.10 2.28
CA ASP A 46 3.97 -11.35 1.27
C ASP A 46 4.14 -10.18 0.30
N GLY A 47 3.35 -9.10 0.44
CA GLY A 47 3.48 -7.88 -0.37
C GLY A 47 2.56 -7.81 -1.58
N TYR A 48 1.54 -8.66 -1.70
CA TYR A 48 0.60 -8.63 -2.83
C TYR A 48 -0.59 -7.71 -2.58
N LEU A 49 -1.04 -6.98 -3.61
CA LEU A 49 -2.28 -6.21 -3.55
C LEU A 49 -3.50 -7.11 -3.31
N THR A 50 -4.25 -6.79 -2.26
CA THR A 50 -5.56 -7.41 -2.03
C THR A 50 -6.63 -6.73 -2.90
N ARG A 51 -7.85 -7.30 -2.90
CA ARG A 51 -9.01 -6.62 -3.51
C ARG A 51 -9.23 -5.24 -2.90
N LYS A 52 -9.14 -5.13 -1.57
CA LYS A 52 -9.30 -3.87 -0.84
C LYS A 52 -8.24 -2.84 -1.25
N GLY A 53 -6.98 -3.28 -1.44
CA GLY A 53 -5.90 -2.43 -1.95
C GLY A 53 -6.17 -1.87 -3.34
N ARG A 54 -6.68 -2.72 -4.26
CA ARG A 54 -7.08 -2.29 -5.60
C ARG A 54 -8.26 -1.31 -5.58
N ASP A 55 -9.24 -1.55 -4.72
CA ASP A 55 -10.39 -0.65 -4.55
C ASP A 55 -9.93 0.72 -4.03
N LEU A 56 -8.97 0.76 -3.09
CA LEU A 56 -8.37 2.01 -2.60
C LEU A 56 -7.63 2.76 -3.71
N LEU A 57 -6.85 2.04 -4.53
CA LEU A 57 -6.17 2.63 -5.68
C LEU A 57 -7.16 3.25 -6.68
N ALA A 58 -8.26 2.55 -6.97
CA ALA A 58 -9.27 3.06 -7.90
C ALA A 58 -9.97 4.34 -7.40
N GLN A 59 -9.97 4.60 -6.09
CA GLN A 59 -10.54 5.82 -5.49
C GLN A 59 -9.58 7.00 -5.52
N HIS A 60 -8.30 6.77 -5.80
CA HIS A 60 -7.28 7.81 -5.86
C HIS A 60 -6.73 7.84 -7.28
N GLU A 61 -7.33 8.70 -8.12
CA GLU A 61 -6.88 8.97 -9.49
C GLU A 61 -5.46 9.57 -9.45
N PHE A 62 -4.43 8.76 -9.69
CA PHE A 62 -3.03 9.18 -9.73
C PHE A 62 -2.50 9.31 -11.16
#